data_AF-A0A849F0D7-F1
#
_entry.id   AF-A0A849F0D7-F1
#
_cell.length_a   1.000
_cell.length_b   1.000
_cell.length_c   1.000
_cell.angle_alpha   90.00
_cell.angle_beta   90.00
_cell.angle_gamma   90.00
#
_symmetry.space_group_name_H-M   'P 1'
#
loop_
_entity.id
_entity.type
_entity.pdbx_description
1 polymer ?
#
loop_
_entity_poly.entity_id
_entity_poly.type
_entity_poly.pdbx_seq_one_letter_code
_entity_poly.pdbx_strand_id
1 'polypeptide(L)'
;MKENSRELVQFKKANKRLKRVKKFYRHLSVYIIINIILFGVKISLYSELGGQKLVDQGFQDWYALNLLITPLLWGLGLLIHGILVFKYPSLTSKDLKPNFIKRWEERKIKEFMQENKDL
;
A
#
# COMPACT_ATOMS: atom_id res chain seq x y z
N MET A 1 -37.89 -15.27 1.92
CA MET A 1 -37.09 -14.16 1.31
C MET A 1 -36.04 -13.53 2.22
N LYS A 2 -36.22 -13.44 3.56
CA LYS A 2 -35.23 -12.80 4.47
C LYS A 2 -33.91 -13.58 4.62
N GLU A 3 -33.94 -14.91 4.47
CA GLU A 3 -32.76 -15.80 4.50
C GLU A 3 -31.71 -15.40 3.46
N ASN A 4 -32.13 -15.34 2.19
CA ASN A 4 -31.27 -15.09 1.04
C ASN A 4 -30.57 -13.72 1.12
N SER A 5 -31.29 -12.70 1.63
CA SER A 5 -30.72 -11.36 1.85
C SER A 5 -29.63 -11.35 2.92
N ARG A 6 -29.75 -12.14 3.99
CA ARG A 6 -28.73 -12.24 5.05
C ARG A 6 -27.48 -12.96 4.56
N GLU A 7 -27.64 -14.06 3.82
CA GLU A 7 -26.52 -14.80 3.23
C GLU A 7 -25.73 -13.94 2.23
N LEU A 8 -26.42 -13.19 1.36
CA LEU A 8 -25.77 -12.27 0.42
C LEU A 8 -24.97 -11.15 1.13
N VAL A 9 -25.47 -10.63 2.25
CA VAL A 9 -24.77 -9.62 3.06
C VAL A 9 -23.53 -10.22 3.73
N GLN A 10 -23.64 -11.43 4.29
CA GLN A 10 -22.50 -12.12 4.89
C GLN A 10 -21.43 -12.47 3.86
N PHE A 11 -21.83 -12.98 2.69
CA PHE A 11 -20.94 -13.28 1.58
C PHE A 11 -20.21 -12.03 1.07
N LYS A 12 -20.93 -10.91 0.89
CA LYS A 12 -20.32 -9.63 0.50
C LYS A 12 -19.31 -9.13 1.54
N LYS A 13 -19.57 -9.33 2.84
CA LYS A 13 -18.66 -8.93 3.93
C LYS A 13 -17.39 -9.80 3.93
N ALA A 14 -17.52 -11.11 3.73
CA ALA A 14 -16.40 -12.02 3.61
C ALA A 14 -15.53 -11.71 2.38
N ASN A 15 -16.16 -11.53 1.21
CA ASN A 15 -15.44 -11.23 -0.04
C ASN A 15 -14.70 -9.87 0.03
N LYS A 16 -15.30 -8.86 0.67
CA LYS A 16 -14.61 -7.57 0.94
C LYS A 16 -13.37 -7.76 1.84
N ARG A 17 -13.43 -8.62 2.85
CA ARG A 17 -12.27 -8.93 3.71
C ARG A 17 -11.15 -9.59 2.91
N LEU A 18 -11.47 -10.60 2.10
CA LEU A 18 -10.50 -11.32 1.26
C LEU A 18 -9.80 -10.38 0.27
N LYS A 19 -10.56 -9.51 -0.42
CA LYS A 19 -9.97 -8.54 -1.37
C LYS A 19 -9.00 -7.58 -0.69
N ARG A 20 -9.26 -7.14 0.54
CA ARG A 20 -8.35 -6.25 1.29
C ARG A 20 -7.05 -6.96 1.68
N VAL A 21 -7.17 -8.17 2.23
CA VAL A 21 -6.02 -9.00 2.61
C VAL A 21 -5.17 -9.31 1.38
N LYS A 22 -5.78 -9.69 0.26
CA LYS A 22 -5.07 -9.93 -1.01
C LYS A 22 -4.33 -8.69 -1.52
N LYS A 23 -4.91 -7.50 -1.38
CA LYS A 23 -4.25 -6.23 -1.78
C LYS A 23 -3.04 -5.90 -0.89
N PHE A 24 -3.13 -6.20 0.41
CA PHE A 24 -2.02 -6.07 1.35
C PHE A 24 -0.87 -7.03 0.99
N TYR A 25 -1.18 -8.32 0.78
CA TYR A 25 -0.17 -9.31 0.38
C TYR A 25 0.54 -8.91 -0.91
N ARG A 26 -0.16 -8.33 -1.89
CA ARG A 26 0.50 -7.82 -3.10
C ARG A 26 1.56 -6.74 -2.78
N HIS A 27 1.26 -5.81 -1.88
CA HIS A 27 2.25 -4.79 -1.47
C HIS A 27 3.40 -5.43 -0.70
N LEU A 28 3.12 -6.35 0.22
CA LEU A 28 4.13 -7.08 0.96
C LEU A 28 5.05 -7.90 0.03
N SER A 29 4.48 -8.61 -0.95
CA SER A 29 5.26 -9.39 -1.92
C SER A 29 6.19 -8.50 -2.75
N VAL A 30 5.70 -7.37 -3.26
CA VAL A 30 6.52 -6.40 -4.00
C VAL A 30 7.64 -5.87 -3.10
N TYR A 31 7.33 -5.51 -1.85
CA TYR A 31 8.34 -5.08 -0.88
C TYR A 31 9.42 -6.15 -0.67
N ILE A 32 9.04 -7.41 -0.43
CA ILE A 32 10.01 -8.50 -0.22
C ILE A 32 10.87 -8.70 -1.47
N ILE A 33 10.28 -8.77 -2.66
CA ILE A 33 11.00 -8.99 -3.92
C ILE A 33 12.02 -7.88 -4.18
N ILE A 34 11.61 -6.61 -4.04
CA ILE A 34 12.49 -5.46 -4.25
C ILE A 34 13.64 -5.47 -3.24
N ASN A 35 13.38 -5.78 -1.97
CA ASN A 35 14.42 -5.89 -0.95
C ASN A 35 15.42 -7.00 -1.27
N ILE A 36 14.95 -8.19 -1.65
CA ILE A 36 15.83 -9.30 -2.03
C ILE A 36 16.72 -8.91 -3.21
N ILE A 37 16.15 -8.25 -4.24
CA ILE A 37 16.93 -7.78 -5.39
C ILE A 37 17.98 -6.74 -4.97
N LEU A 38 17.60 -5.75 -4.15
CA LEU A 38 18.51 -4.71 -3.65
C LEU A 38 19.69 -5.28 -2.87
N PHE A 39 19.43 -6.22 -1.94
CA PHE A 39 20.46 -6.89 -1.18
C PHE A 39 21.31 -7.84 -2.05
N GLY A 40 20.68 -8.54 -3.01
CA GLY A 40 21.37 -9.44 -3.94
C GLY A 40 22.34 -8.70 -4.87
N VAL A 41 21.92 -7.55 -5.41
CA VAL A 41 22.78 -6.67 -6.21
C VAL A 41 23.97 -6.18 -5.40
N LYS A 42 23.77 -5.78 -4.13
CA LYS A 42 24.87 -5.41 -3.23
C LYS A 42 25.85 -6.58 -3.03
N ILE A 43 25.38 -7.77 -2.73
CA ILE A 43 26.26 -8.93 -2.49
C ILE A 43 27.06 -9.27 -3.75
N SER A 44 26.41 -9.34 -4.92
CA SER A 44 27.04 -9.67 -6.20
C SER A 44 28.07 -8.62 -6.65
N LEU A 45 27.78 -7.33 -6.50
CA LEU A 45 28.74 -6.24 -6.77
C LEU A 45 29.98 -6.31 -5.87
N TYR A 46 29.81 -6.72 -4.61
CA TYR A 46 30.91 -6.85 -3.66
C TYR A 46 31.74 -8.13 -3.90
N SER A 47 31.13 -9.22 -4.36
CA SER A 47 31.81 -10.51 -4.53
C SER A 47 32.53 -10.68 -5.86
N GLU A 48 32.00 -10.17 -6.98
CA GLU A 48 32.51 -10.50 -8.32
C GLU A 48 33.42 -9.44 -8.95
N LEU A 49 33.27 -8.16 -8.61
CA LEU A 49 33.89 -7.06 -9.39
C LEU A 49 34.89 -6.21 -8.61
N GLY A 50 35.20 -6.51 -7.35
CA GLY A 50 36.02 -5.62 -6.52
C GLY A 50 35.38 -4.23 -6.46
N GLY A 51 34.08 -4.18 -6.13
CA GLY A 51 33.14 -3.07 -6.32
C GLY A 51 33.52 -1.69 -5.77
N GLN A 52 34.67 -1.55 -5.11
CA GLN A 52 35.29 -0.26 -4.78
C GLN A 52 35.82 0.50 -6.01
N LYS A 53 36.07 -0.17 -7.15
CA LYS A 53 36.72 0.47 -8.32
C LYS A 53 35.79 1.00 -9.41
N LEU A 54 34.52 0.58 -9.44
CA LEU A 54 33.59 0.90 -10.54
C LEU A 54 32.63 2.06 -10.23
N VAL A 55 32.49 2.42 -8.95
CA VAL A 55 31.48 3.37 -8.49
C VAL A 55 32.11 4.26 -7.43
N ASP A 56 31.84 5.57 -7.52
CA ASP A 56 32.38 6.57 -6.60
C ASP A 56 32.06 6.21 -5.13
N GLN A 57 33.01 6.46 -4.25
CA GLN A 57 32.92 6.09 -2.83
C GLN A 57 31.77 6.85 -2.15
N GLY A 58 31.51 8.09 -2.54
CA GLY A 58 30.37 8.88 -2.06
C GLY A 58 29.02 8.29 -2.48
N PHE A 59 28.93 7.73 -3.69
CA PHE A 59 27.73 7.03 -4.13
C PHE A 59 27.51 5.72 -3.38
N GLN A 60 28.56 4.96 -3.07
CA GLN A 60 28.46 3.73 -2.29
C GLN A 60 27.94 3.99 -0.87
N ASP A 61 28.44 5.03 -0.20
CA ASP A 61 28.01 5.42 1.14
C ASP A 61 26.55 5.92 1.14
N TRP A 62 26.20 6.78 0.17
CA TRP A 62 24.82 7.22 -0.03
C TRP A 62 23.89 6.03 -0.31
N TYR A 63 24.29 5.12 -1.20
CA TYR A 63 23.51 3.94 -1.55
C TYR A 63 23.32 3.01 -0.35
N ALA A 64 24.37 2.74 0.42
CA ALA A 64 24.32 1.90 1.62
C ALA A 64 23.37 2.46 2.69
N LEU A 65 23.39 3.79 2.92
CA LEU A 65 22.48 4.45 3.85
C LEU A 65 21.03 4.37 3.38
N ASN A 66 20.76 4.66 2.09
CA ASN A 66 19.41 4.57 1.54
C ASN A 66 18.89 3.13 1.54
N LEU A 67 19.76 2.15 1.34
CA LEU A 67 19.41 0.73 1.36
C LEU A 67 18.99 0.24 2.75
N LEU A 68 19.35 0.95 3.82
CA LEU A 68 18.85 0.70 5.17
C LEU A 68 17.61 1.54 5.48
N ILE A 69 17.66 2.85 5.19
CA ILE A 69 16.60 3.80 5.55
C ILE A 69 15.32 3.54 4.74
N THR A 70 15.43 3.30 3.43
CA THR A 70 14.26 3.12 2.56
C THR A 70 13.44 1.88 2.95
N PRO A 71 14.04 0.68 3.14
CA PRO A 71 13.30 -0.48 3.64
C PRO A 71 12.77 -0.30 5.06
N LEU A 72 13.49 0.39 5.95
CA LEU A 72 13.00 0.65 7.30
C LEU A 72 11.74 1.52 7.28
N LEU A 73 11.74 2.62 6.52
CA LEU A 73 10.58 3.51 6.40
C LEU A 73 9.39 2.82 5.71
N TRP A 74 9.66 2.14 4.59
CA TRP A 74 8.62 1.38 3.88
C TRP A 74 8.10 0.23 4.73
N GLY A 75 8.98 -0.49 5.42
CA GLY A 75 8.67 -1.57 6.33
C GLY A 75 7.78 -1.09 7.47
N LEU A 76 8.08 0.05 8.09
CA LEU A 76 7.26 0.66 9.13
C LEU A 76 5.86 1.04 8.60
N GLY A 77 5.79 1.68 7.44
CA GLY A 77 4.52 1.99 6.77
C GLY A 77 3.70 0.74 6.46
N LEU A 78 4.36 -0.34 6.05
CA LEU A 78 3.74 -1.62 5.74
C LEU A 78 3.28 -2.35 7.01
N LEU A 79 4.02 -2.22 8.12
CA LEU A 79 3.64 -2.73 9.44
C LEU A 79 2.37 -2.03 9.94
N ILE A 80 2.33 -0.70 9.87
CA ILE A 80 1.14 0.11 10.20
C ILE A 80 -0.02 -0.28 9.28
N HIS A 81 0.21 -0.39 7.97
CA HIS A 81 -0.82 -0.78 7.01
C HIS A 81 -1.37 -2.18 7.29
N GLY A 82 -0.50 -3.13 7.66
CA GLY A 82 -0.88 -4.48 8.06
C GLY A 82 -1.75 -4.47 9.31
N ILE A 83 -1.34 -3.75 10.36
CA ILE A 83 -2.14 -3.58 11.58
C ILE A 83 -3.52 -3.01 11.23
N LEU A 84 -3.61 -1.99 10.39
CA LEU A 84 -4.89 -1.42 9.95
C LEU A 84 -5.75 -2.44 9.19
N VAL A 85 -5.17 -3.20 8.25
CA VAL A 85 -5.90 -4.20 7.46
C VAL A 85 -6.43 -5.36 8.31
N PHE A 86 -5.65 -5.83 9.29
CA PHE A 86 -5.98 -6.98 10.13
C PHE A 86 -6.77 -6.62 11.40
N LYS A 87 -6.35 -5.61 12.17
CA LYS A 87 -7.03 -5.20 13.42
C LYS A 87 -8.23 -4.29 13.18
N TYR A 88 -8.18 -3.42 12.17
CA TYR A 88 -9.27 -2.49 11.88
C TYR A 88 -9.80 -2.64 10.45
N PRO A 89 -10.45 -3.77 10.13
CA PRO A 89 -10.98 -4.02 8.79
C PRO A 89 -12.07 -3.02 8.34
N SER A 90 -12.57 -2.17 9.26
CA SER A 90 -13.43 -1.02 8.95
C SER A 90 -12.61 0.22 8.57
N LEU A 91 -11.58 0.58 9.36
CA LEU A 91 -10.69 1.74 9.13
C LEU A 91 -9.74 1.51 7.95
N THR A 92 -10.30 1.44 6.75
CA THR A 92 -9.56 1.68 5.52
C THR A 92 -9.41 3.19 5.33
N SER A 93 -8.49 3.67 4.50
CA SER A 93 -8.28 5.09 4.14
C SER A 93 -9.55 5.90 3.77
N LYS A 94 -10.69 5.22 3.57
CA LYS A 94 -12.03 5.82 3.44
C LYS A 94 -12.60 6.38 4.75
N ASP A 95 -12.32 5.77 5.89
CA ASP A 95 -12.79 6.24 7.20
C ASP A 95 -11.91 7.36 7.73
N LEU A 96 -10.64 7.39 7.29
CA LEU A 96 -9.68 8.47 7.54
C LEU A 96 -9.89 9.68 6.61
N LYS A 97 -10.99 9.72 5.83
CA LYS A 97 -11.32 10.94 5.07
C LYS A 97 -11.70 12.04 6.05
N PRO A 98 -10.93 13.15 6.12
CA PRO A 98 -11.30 14.33 6.88
C PRO A 98 -12.71 14.78 6.49
N ASN A 99 -13.47 15.32 7.45
CA ASN A 99 -14.84 15.80 7.20
C ASN A 99 -14.91 16.83 6.06
N PHE A 100 -13.84 17.60 5.83
CA PHE A 100 -13.76 18.54 4.71
C PHE A 100 -13.81 17.85 3.33
N ILE A 101 -13.12 16.72 3.16
CA ILE A 101 -13.11 15.98 1.88
C ILE A 101 -14.47 15.35 1.59
N LYS A 102 -15.17 14.86 2.63
CA LYS A 102 -16.54 14.32 2.48
C LYS A 102 -17.52 15.41 2.03
N ARG A 103 -17.46 16.60 2.64
CA ARG A 103 -18.30 17.75 2.25
C ARG A 103 -18.01 18.21 0.83
N TRP A 104 -16.75 18.21 0.40
CA TRP A 104 -16.37 18.56 -0.96
C TRP A 104 -16.91 17.54 -1.99
N GLU A 105 -16.82 16.24 -1.69
CA GLU A 105 -17.37 15.17 -2.55
C GLU A 105 -18.89 15.26 -2.68
N GLU A 106 -19.62 15.46 -1.57
CA GLU A 106 -21.07 15.62 -1.59
C GLU A 106 -21.51 16.82 -2.43
N ARG A 107 -20.76 17.93 -2.35
CA ARG A 107 -21.03 19.11 -3.17
C ARG A 107 -20.81 18.79 -4.65
N LYS A 108 -19.70 18.13 -5.00
CA LYS A 108 -19.43 17.75 -6.39
C LYS A 108 -20.45 16.77 -6.95
N ILE A 109 -20.89 15.79 -6.15
CA ILE A 109 -21.96 14.86 -6.55
C ILE A 109 -23.26 15.62 -6.81
N LYS A 110 -23.62 16.60 -5.97
CA LYS A 110 -24.79 17.45 -6.22
C LYS A 110 -24.67 18.28 -7.49
N GLU A 111 -23.52 18.88 -7.74
CA GLU A 111 -23.24 19.64 -8.97
C GLU A 111 -23.42 18.75 -10.21
N PHE A 112 -22.80 17.56 -10.25
CA PHE A 112 -22.98 16.62 -11.37
C PHE A 112 -24.42 16.13 -11.51
N MET A 113 -25.17 15.97 -10.41
CA MET A 113 -26.56 15.51 -10.44
C MET A 113 -27.54 16.60 -10.90
N GLN A 114 -27.18 17.87 -10.75
CA GLN A 114 -27.91 19.01 -11.33
C GLN A 114 -27.57 19.18 -12.81
N GLU A 115 -26.28 19.11 -13.17
CA GLU A 115 -25.80 19.24 -14.54
C GLU A 115 -26.36 18.13 -15.48
N ASN A 116 -26.63 16.93 -14.96
CA ASN A 116 -27.30 15.86 -15.71
C ASN A 116 -28.83 15.95 -15.71
N LYS A 117 -29.43 16.82 -14.88
CA LYS A 117 -30.89 17.05 -14.85
C LYS A 117 -31.32 18.17 -15.79
N ASP A 118 -30.39 19.03 -16.16
CA ASP A 118 -30.60 20.17 -17.07
C ASP A 118 -30.21 19.83 -18.53
N LEU A 119 -30.00 18.54 -18.83
CA LEU A 119 -29.88 17.90 -20.15
C LEU A 119 -31.08 16.96 -20.37
#